data_AF-A0A0B1RT23-F1
#
_entry.id   AF-A0A0B1RT23-F1
#
_cell.length_a   1.000
_cell.length_b   1.000
_cell.length_c   1.000
_cell.angle_alpha   90.00
_cell.angle_beta   90.00
_cell.angle_gamma   90.00
#
_symmetry.space_group_name_H-M   'P 1'
#
loop_
_entity.id
_entity.type
_entity.pdbx_description
1 polymer ?
#
loop_
_entity_poly.entity_id
_entity_poly.type
_entity_poly.pdbx_seq_one_letter_code
_entity_poly.pdbx_strand_id
1 'polypeptide(L)'
;MEGEVLARISDLVHNMFETFGAAFFDLIEPLFPTFVQLIDFHRAYPSRQYGICFIDDCVEFAPSKCARYQEQFVPVMLRCLADEYPEVRQAAAYGFGVMGMVGGADYLNTVTAALEPLAAMVNSPGARLTEESSGATDNGIAAVAKILKYSGANIDITQVSKLNYSKVSLIM
;
A
#
# COMPACT_ATOMS: atom_id res chain seq x y z
N MET A 1 9.14 11.62 -19.21
CA MET A 1 8.26 12.80 -19.10
C MET A 1 7.05 12.53 -18.20
N GLU A 2 6.11 11.62 -18.51
CA GLU A 2 4.94 11.38 -17.64
C GLU A 2 5.32 10.93 -16.22
N GLY A 3 6.17 9.90 -16.08
CA GLY A 3 6.59 9.41 -14.77
C GLY A 3 7.31 10.46 -13.91
N GLU A 4 8.12 11.33 -14.51
CA GLU A 4 8.79 12.42 -13.81
C GLU A 4 7.79 13.48 -13.31
N VAL A 5 6.80 13.82 -14.13
CA VAL A 5 5.74 14.76 -13.74
C VAL A 5 4.90 14.16 -12.61
N LEU A 6 4.52 12.89 -12.72
CA LEU A 6 3.77 12.17 -11.67
C LEU A 6 4.56 12.09 -10.36
N ALA A 7 5.87 11.87 -10.42
CA ALA A 7 6.73 11.92 -9.22
C ALA A 7 6.65 13.27 -8.52
N ARG A 8 6.75 14.38 -9.28
CA ARG A 8 6.65 15.74 -8.71
C ARG A 8 5.26 16.06 -8.18
N ILE A 9 4.21 15.54 -8.82
CA ILE A 9 2.84 15.68 -8.31
C ILE A 9 2.68 14.90 -7.01
N SER A 10 3.23 13.67 -6.94
CA SER A 10 3.22 12.85 -5.72
C SER A 10 3.93 13.56 -4.57
N ASP A 11 5.14 14.08 -4.81
CA ASP A 11 5.89 14.86 -3.81
C ASP A 11 5.08 16.06 -3.30
N LEU A 12 4.48 16.82 -4.21
CA LEU A 12 3.67 17.99 -3.85
C LEU A 12 2.44 17.58 -3.02
N VAL A 13 1.70 16.56 -3.46
CA VAL A 13 0.51 16.07 -2.76
C VAL A 13 0.87 15.60 -1.34
N HIS A 14 1.96 14.84 -1.20
CA HIS A 14 2.44 14.39 0.09
C HIS A 14 2.72 15.56 1.03
N ASN A 15 3.50 16.55 0.58
CA ASN A 15 3.81 17.75 1.38
C ASN A 15 2.54 18.54 1.77
N MET A 16 1.53 18.59 0.90
CA MET A 16 0.25 19.23 1.20
C MET A 16 -0.53 18.45 2.26
N PHE A 17 -0.53 17.12 2.21
CA PHE A 17 -1.09 16.29 3.26
C PHE A 17 -0.34 16.41 4.58
N GLU A 18 1.00 16.44 4.59
CA GLU A 18 1.78 16.70 5.80
C GLU A 18 1.45 18.06 6.43
N THR A 19 1.22 19.08 5.60
CA THR A 19 0.96 20.45 6.05
C THR A 19 -0.47 20.64 6.58
N PHE A 20 -1.46 20.08 5.88
CA PHE A 20 -2.88 20.38 6.12
C PHE A 20 -3.69 19.18 6.63
N GLY A 21 -3.09 17.99 6.68
CA GLY A 21 -3.72 16.74 7.13
C GLY A 21 -5.01 16.41 6.38
N ALA A 22 -5.98 15.87 7.10
CA ALA A 22 -7.27 15.45 6.56
C ALA A 22 -8.10 16.57 5.88
N ALA A 23 -7.78 17.85 6.12
CA ALA A 23 -8.46 18.96 5.47
C ALA A 23 -8.06 19.11 4.00
N PHE A 24 -6.84 18.70 3.63
CA PHE A 24 -6.41 18.70 2.23
C PHE A 24 -7.22 17.71 1.38
N PHE A 25 -7.67 16.61 1.99
CA PHE A 25 -8.49 15.62 1.30
C PHE A 25 -9.75 16.26 0.69
N ASP A 26 -10.41 17.18 1.40
CA ASP A 26 -11.63 17.82 0.92
C ASP A 26 -11.40 18.67 -0.35
N LEU A 27 -10.18 19.19 -0.53
CA LEU A 27 -9.79 19.94 -1.72
C LEU A 27 -9.48 19.02 -2.91
N ILE A 28 -8.92 17.83 -2.64
CA ILE A 28 -8.44 16.90 -3.68
C ILE A 28 -9.45 15.80 -4.02
N GLU A 29 -10.46 15.57 -3.18
CA GLU A 29 -11.50 14.55 -3.35
C GLU A 29 -12.14 14.54 -4.75
N PRO A 30 -12.45 15.69 -5.40
CA PRO A 30 -12.98 15.69 -6.75
C PRO A 30 -12.05 15.07 -7.81
N LEU A 31 -10.74 15.07 -7.56
CA LEU A 31 -9.73 14.46 -8.44
C LEU A 31 -9.43 13.00 -8.09
N PHE A 32 -9.91 12.51 -6.95
CA PHE A 32 -9.65 11.15 -6.49
C PHE A 32 -9.95 10.07 -7.56
N PRO A 33 -11.10 10.09 -8.27
CA PRO A 33 -11.36 9.12 -9.33
C PRO A 33 -10.33 9.14 -10.47
N THR A 34 -9.77 10.31 -10.79
CA THR A 34 -8.72 10.45 -11.81
C THR A 34 -7.40 9.83 -11.34
N PHE A 35 -7.05 10.00 -10.06
CA PHE A 35 -5.87 9.34 -9.49
C PHE A 35 -6.03 7.81 -9.43
N VAL A 36 -7.23 7.31 -9.09
CA VAL A 36 -7.52 5.86 -9.11
C VAL A 36 -7.37 5.27 -10.52
N GLN A 37 -7.62 6.04 -11.59
CA GLN A 37 -7.38 5.53 -12.96
C GLN A 37 -5.90 5.33 -13.28
N LEU A 38 -4.97 5.90 -12.51
CA LEU A 38 -3.53 5.70 -12.71
C LEU A 38 -3.09 4.28 -12.34
N ILE A 39 -3.80 3.62 -11.42
CA ILE A 39 -3.46 2.26 -10.96
C ILE A 39 -4.01 1.16 -11.88
N ASP A 40 -4.64 1.52 -13.00
CA ASP A 40 -5.05 0.56 -14.02
C ASP A 40 -3.85 -0.27 -14.52
N PHE A 41 -4.02 -1.59 -14.57
CA PHE A 41 -2.94 -2.52 -14.88
C PHE A 41 -2.41 -2.41 -16.32
N HIS A 42 -3.12 -1.73 -17.21
CA HIS A 42 -2.67 -1.43 -18.58
C HIS A 42 -1.81 -0.16 -18.67
N ARG A 43 -1.73 0.65 -17.61
CA ARG A 43 -0.87 1.85 -17.56
C ARG A 43 0.59 1.46 -17.39
N ALA A 44 1.50 2.37 -17.71
CA ALA A 44 2.93 2.18 -17.42
C ALA A 44 3.18 2.09 -15.90
N TYR A 45 4.24 1.39 -15.50
CA TYR A 45 4.56 1.17 -14.09
C TYR A 45 4.65 2.45 -13.25
N PRO A 46 5.19 3.60 -13.73
CA PRO A 46 5.27 4.81 -12.91
C PRO A 46 3.87 5.37 -12.60
N SER A 47 2.93 5.26 -13.54
CA SER A 47 1.55 5.67 -13.31
C SER A 47 0.93 4.82 -12.20
N ARG A 48 1.12 3.49 -12.24
CA ARG A 48 0.61 2.60 -11.20
C ARG A 48 1.26 2.89 -9.85
N GLN A 49 2.58 3.04 -9.81
CA GLN A 49 3.34 3.36 -8.60
C GLN A 49 2.82 4.66 -7.96
N TYR A 50 2.85 5.79 -8.69
CA TYR A 50 2.46 7.09 -8.12
C TYR A 50 0.96 7.20 -7.88
N GLY A 51 0.13 6.48 -8.64
CA GLY A 51 -1.30 6.34 -8.34
C GLY A 51 -1.52 5.67 -6.99
N ILE A 52 -0.75 4.61 -6.67
CA ILE A 52 -0.79 3.98 -5.35
C ILE A 52 -0.24 4.92 -4.28
N CYS A 53 0.89 5.58 -4.49
CA CYS A 53 1.44 6.53 -3.51
C CYS A 53 0.44 7.65 -3.14
N PHE A 54 -0.31 8.16 -4.13
CA PHE A 54 -1.41 9.11 -3.87
C PHE A 54 -2.50 8.53 -2.96
N ILE A 55 -2.90 7.27 -3.20
CA ILE A 55 -3.89 6.57 -2.38
C ILE A 55 -3.33 6.32 -0.98
N ASP A 56 -2.05 5.95 -0.87
CA ASP A 56 -1.37 5.73 0.40
C ASP A 56 -1.43 6.99 1.27
N ASP A 57 -1.10 8.17 0.71
CA ASP A 57 -1.23 9.46 1.42
C ASP A 57 -2.68 9.74 1.82
N CYS A 58 -3.65 9.48 0.95
CA CYS A 58 -5.06 9.66 1.29
C CYS A 58 -5.47 8.79 2.50
N VAL A 59 -4.99 7.55 2.58
CA VAL A 59 -5.25 6.66 3.71
C VAL A 59 -4.49 7.12 4.95
N GLU A 60 -3.22 7.50 4.81
CA GLU A 60 -2.36 7.91 5.92
C GLU A 60 -2.90 9.14 6.65
N PHE A 61 -3.31 10.15 5.89
CA PHE A 61 -3.71 11.44 6.43
C PHE A 61 -5.22 11.63 6.56
N ALA A 62 -6.04 10.80 5.89
CA ALA A 62 -7.50 10.90 5.91
C ALA A 62 -8.21 9.51 5.84
N PRO A 63 -7.88 8.55 6.73
CA PRO A 63 -8.29 7.15 6.59
C PRO A 63 -9.81 6.98 6.48
N SER A 64 -10.60 7.57 7.39
CA SER A 64 -12.07 7.44 7.35
C SER A 64 -12.70 8.09 6.10
N LYS A 65 -12.09 9.13 5.54
CA LYS A 65 -12.59 9.77 4.31
C LYS A 65 -12.28 8.92 3.09
N CYS A 66 -11.06 8.38 3.01
CA CYS A 66 -10.60 7.52 1.93
C CYS A 66 -11.31 6.14 1.96
N ALA A 67 -11.72 5.65 3.14
CA ALA A 67 -12.39 4.37 3.32
C ALA A 67 -13.63 4.18 2.43
N ARG A 68 -14.33 5.27 2.10
CA ARG A 68 -15.52 5.28 1.22
C ARG A 68 -15.22 4.85 -0.23
N TYR A 69 -13.96 4.84 -0.62
CA TYR A 69 -13.52 4.52 -1.98
C TYR A 69 -12.83 3.16 -2.08
N GLN A 70 -12.77 2.36 -1.00
CA GLN A 70 -12.05 1.09 -0.96
C GLN A 70 -12.42 0.14 -2.11
N GLU A 71 -13.70 0.07 -2.49
CA GLU A 71 -14.16 -0.78 -3.60
C GLU A 71 -13.50 -0.42 -4.95
N GLN A 72 -13.04 0.82 -5.12
CA GLN A 72 -12.43 1.30 -6.36
C GLN A 72 -10.94 0.95 -6.45
N PHE A 73 -10.21 0.91 -5.32
CA PHE A 73 -8.76 0.74 -5.34
C PHE A 73 -8.26 -0.57 -4.73
N VAL A 74 -8.91 -1.11 -3.69
CA VAL A 74 -8.41 -2.28 -2.95
C VAL A 74 -8.24 -3.51 -3.86
N PRO A 75 -9.19 -3.87 -4.73
CA PRO A 75 -9.02 -5.04 -5.61
C PRO A 75 -7.82 -4.90 -6.55
N VAL A 76 -7.53 -3.68 -6.99
CA VAL A 76 -6.41 -3.39 -7.89
C VAL A 76 -5.10 -3.41 -7.11
N MET A 77 -5.04 -2.77 -5.93
CA MET A 77 -3.86 -2.80 -5.05
C MET A 77 -3.47 -4.22 -4.61
N LEU A 78 -4.45 -5.10 -4.33
CA LEU A 78 -4.18 -6.50 -4.03
C LEU A 78 -3.47 -7.20 -5.19
N ARG A 79 -3.86 -6.91 -6.44
CA ARG A 79 -3.17 -7.43 -7.63
C ARG A 79 -1.77 -6.83 -7.79
N CYS A 80 -1.59 -5.55 -7.43
CA CYS A 80 -0.30 -4.85 -7.48
C CYS A 80 0.77 -5.46 -6.55
N LEU A 81 0.40 -6.22 -5.51
CA LEU A 81 1.36 -6.99 -4.70
C LEU A 81 2.10 -8.08 -5.51
N ALA A 82 1.55 -8.49 -6.65
CA ALA A 82 2.16 -9.42 -7.60
C ALA A 82 2.62 -8.74 -8.90
N ASP A 83 2.72 -7.41 -8.93
CA ASP A 83 3.16 -6.65 -10.11
C ASP A 83 4.58 -7.06 -10.53
N GLU A 84 4.89 -6.99 -11.82
CA GLU A 84 6.23 -7.31 -12.33
C GLU A 84 7.29 -6.30 -11.82
N TYR A 85 6.90 -5.04 -11.63
CA TYR A 85 7.79 -3.97 -11.19
C TYR A 85 7.86 -3.89 -9.66
N PRO A 86 9.07 -4.03 -9.05
CA PRO A 86 9.25 -3.91 -7.61
C PRO A 86 8.68 -2.63 -7.00
N GLU A 87 8.77 -1.51 -7.70
CA GLU A 87 8.32 -0.19 -7.26
C GLU A 87 6.80 -0.17 -7.03
N VAL A 88 6.04 -0.83 -7.89
CA VAL A 88 4.59 -0.96 -7.76
C VAL A 88 4.24 -1.89 -6.59
N ARG A 89 4.96 -3.00 -6.45
CA ARG A 89 4.80 -3.91 -5.29
C ARG A 89 5.13 -3.21 -3.97
N GLN A 90 6.18 -2.40 -3.95
CA GLN A 90 6.64 -1.65 -2.78
C GLN A 90 5.60 -0.63 -2.32
N ALA A 91 5.01 0.13 -3.25
CA ALA A 91 3.92 1.06 -2.97
C ALA A 91 2.68 0.32 -2.44
N ALA A 92 2.23 -0.74 -3.13
CA ALA A 92 1.08 -1.52 -2.69
C ALA A 92 1.26 -2.09 -1.28
N ALA A 93 2.45 -2.64 -0.99
CA ALA A 93 2.77 -3.16 0.34
C ALA A 93 2.75 -2.06 1.41
N TYR A 94 3.33 -0.89 1.11
CA TYR A 94 3.27 0.27 2.01
C TYR A 94 1.82 0.64 2.36
N GLY A 95 0.97 0.79 1.34
CA GLY A 95 -0.45 1.10 1.49
C GLY A 95 -1.19 0.15 2.43
N PHE A 96 -1.05 -1.17 2.23
CA PHE A 96 -1.68 -2.14 3.15
C PHE A 96 -1.12 -2.06 4.57
N GLY A 97 0.17 -1.76 4.73
CA GLY A 97 0.77 -1.51 6.03
C GLY A 97 0.17 -0.28 6.72
N VAL A 98 -0.04 0.81 5.98
CA VAL A 98 -0.67 2.04 6.51
C VAL A 98 -2.14 1.79 6.84
N MET A 99 -2.90 1.11 5.98
CA MET A 99 -4.29 0.70 6.26
C MET A 99 -4.37 -0.10 7.56
N GLY A 100 -3.42 -1.01 7.81
CA GLY A 100 -3.34 -1.77 9.05
C GLY A 100 -3.03 -0.92 10.28
N MET A 101 -2.22 0.13 10.10
CA MET A 101 -1.73 0.99 11.17
C MET A 101 -2.74 2.06 11.60
N VAL A 102 -3.39 2.73 10.63
CA VAL A 102 -4.25 3.91 10.90
C VAL A 102 -5.71 3.73 10.46
N GLY A 103 -6.02 2.66 9.72
CA GLY A 103 -7.36 2.47 9.14
C GLY A 103 -8.44 2.02 10.14
N GLY A 104 -8.07 1.41 11.27
CA GLY A 104 -9.01 0.94 12.29
C GLY A 104 -10.05 -0.05 11.73
N ALA A 105 -11.28 0.02 12.25
CA ALA A 105 -12.35 -0.92 11.91
C ALA A 105 -12.77 -0.86 10.42
N ASP A 106 -12.67 0.32 9.78
CA ASP A 106 -13.08 0.53 8.39
C ASP A 106 -12.24 -0.28 7.39
N TYR A 107 -11.01 -0.64 7.76
CA TYR A 107 -10.07 -1.37 6.91
C TYR A 107 -9.83 -2.81 7.35
N LEU A 108 -10.50 -3.29 8.41
CA LEU A 108 -10.25 -4.61 9.01
C LEU A 108 -10.35 -5.76 8.00
N ASN A 109 -11.41 -5.76 7.17
CA ASN A 109 -11.61 -6.77 6.14
C ASN A 109 -10.53 -6.67 5.05
N THR A 110 -10.19 -5.43 4.65
CA THR A 110 -9.18 -5.14 3.63
C THR A 110 -7.81 -5.68 4.03
N VAL A 111 -7.37 -5.39 5.25
CA VAL A 111 -6.04 -5.81 5.71
C VAL A 111 -5.99 -7.30 6.02
N THR A 112 -7.10 -7.90 6.46
CA THR A 112 -7.21 -9.35 6.62
C THR A 112 -7.05 -10.05 5.26
N ALA A 113 -7.70 -9.55 4.21
CA ALA A 113 -7.58 -10.10 2.86
C ALA A 113 -6.18 -9.90 2.24
N ALA A 114 -5.41 -8.91 2.71
CA ALA A 114 -4.07 -8.62 2.20
C ALA A 114 -2.96 -9.53 2.77
N LEU A 115 -3.20 -10.23 3.88
CA LEU A 115 -2.17 -11.03 4.57
C LEU A 115 -1.57 -12.12 3.69
N GLU A 116 -2.39 -12.91 2.99
CA GLU A 116 -1.91 -13.97 2.11
C GLU A 116 -1.16 -13.43 0.88
N PRO A 117 -1.68 -12.45 0.14
CA PRO A 117 -0.94 -11.79 -0.94
C PRO A 117 0.41 -11.19 -0.51
N LEU A 118 0.46 -10.52 0.65
CA LEU A 118 1.71 -10.00 1.21
C LEU A 118 2.70 -11.12 1.52
N ALA A 119 2.23 -12.23 2.12
CA ALA A 119 3.08 -13.38 2.39
C ALA A 119 3.60 -14.04 1.11
N ALA A 120 2.78 -14.12 0.05
CA ALA A 120 3.20 -14.64 -1.25
C ALA A 120 4.28 -13.76 -1.89
N MET A 121 4.10 -12.43 -1.86
CA MET A 121 5.07 -11.46 -2.35
C MET A 121 6.44 -11.59 -1.64
N VAL A 122 6.44 -11.63 -0.30
CA VAL A 122 7.65 -11.71 0.53
C VAL A 122 8.43 -13.03 0.32
N ASN A 123 7.71 -14.12 0.01
CA ASN A 123 8.30 -15.44 -0.20
C ASN A 123 8.55 -15.77 -1.68
N SER A 124 8.32 -14.82 -2.59
CA SER A 124 8.56 -15.05 -4.01
C SER A 124 10.05 -15.36 -4.29
N PRO A 125 10.37 -16.24 -5.26
CA PRO A 125 11.76 -16.56 -5.60
C PRO A 125 12.62 -15.33 -5.98
N GLY A 126 11.99 -14.25 -6.46
CA GLY A 126 12.63 -13.00 -6.85
C GLY A 126 12.71 -11.93 -5.76
N ALA A 127 12.18 -12.20 -4.56
CA ALA A 127 11.96 -11.21 -3.50
C ALA A 127 13.21 -10.41 -3.12
N ARG A 128 14.41 -10.96 -3.23
CA ARG A 128 15.66 -10.28 -2.84
C ARG A 128 16.78 -10.40 -3.88
N LEU A 129 16.42 -10.51 -5.16
CA LEU A 129 17.39 -10.60 -6.25
C LEU A 129 18.01 -9.25 -6.63
N THR A 130 17.28 -8.14 -6.44
CA THR A 130 17.76 -6.77 -6.72
C THR A 130 17.56 -5.89 -5.50
N GLU A 131 18.13 -4.68 -5.53
CA GLU A 131 17.93 -3.69 -4.47
C GLU A 131 16.46 -3.26 -4.40
N GLU A 132 15.83 -3.02 -5.56
CA GLU A 132 14.44 -2.63 -5.66
C GLU A 132 13.50 -3.76 -5.20
N SER A 133 13.78 -5.01 -5.58
CA SER A 133 12.98 -6.14 -5.10
C SER A 133 13.14 -6.36 -3.59
N SER A 134 14.33 -6.11 -3.05
CA SER A 134 14.57 -6.14 -1.61
C SER A 134 13.78 -5.05 -0.88
N GLY A 135 13.77 -3.81 -1.38
CA GLY A 135 12.97 -2.72 -0.81
C GLY A 135 11.48 -3.02 -0.80
N ALA A 136 10.94 -3.59 -1.88
CA ALA A 136 9.56 -4.06 -1.93
C ALA A 136 9.29 -5.14 -0.88
N THR A 137 10.19 -6.11 -0.73
CA THR A 137 10.07 -7.20 0.25
C THR A 137 10.14 -6.69 1.69
N ASP A 138 11.00 -5.72 1.99
CA ASP A 138 11.08 -5.10 3.31
C ASP A 138 9.78 -4.38 3.66
N ASN A 139 9.18 -3.65 2.70
CA ASN A 139 7.83 -3.09 2.86
C ASN A 139 6.76 -4.17 3.06
N GLY A 140 6.83 -5.29 2.34
CA GLY A 140 5.91 -6.41 2.54
C GLY A 140 5.98 -6.99 3.97
N ILE A 141 7.18 -7.16 4.51
CA ILE A 141 7.39 -7.62 5.90
C ILE A 141 6.85 -6.58 6.90
N ALA A 142 7.18 -5.30 6.68
CA ALA A 142 6.71 -4.21 7.53
C ALA A 142 5.18 -4.08 7.51
N ALA A 143 4.55 -4.27 6.35
CA ALA A 143 3.10 -4.24 6.20
C ALA A 143 2.43 -5.33 7.03
N VAL A 144 2.92 -6.57 6.94
CA VAL A 144 2.42 -7.64 7.80
C VAL A 144 2.59 -7.28 9.26
N ALA A 145 3.78 -6.85 9.69
CA ALA A 145 4.03 -6.47 11.08
C ALA A 145 3.07 -5.37 11.57
N LYS A 146 2.81 -4.34 10.76
CA LYS A 146 1.84 -3.28 11.07
C LYS A 146 0.42 -3.82 11.20
N ILE A 147 -0.02 -4.69 10.28
CA ILE A 147 -1.35 -5.31 10.34
C ILE A 147 -1.50 -6.15 11.62
N LEU A 148 -0.52 -7.00 11.93
CA LEU A 148 -0.54 -7.85 13.14
C LEU A 148 -0.56 -7.01 14.43
N LYS A 149 0.18 -5.90 14.45
CA LYS A 149 0.33 -5.05 15.65
C LYS A 149 -0.90 -4.17 15.90
N TYR A 150 -1.51 -3.60 14.87
CA TYR A 150 -2.45 -2.50 15.03
C TYR A 150 -3.89 -2.81 14.65
N SER A 151 -4.15 -3.72 13.70
CA SER A 151 -5.49 -3.84 13.12
C SER A 151 -6.47 -4.67 13.96
N GLY A 152 -5.97 -5.55 14.83
CA GLY A 152 -6.81 -6.56 15.48
C GLY A 152 -7.42 -7.58 14.50
N ALA A 153 -6.87 -7.69 13.27
CA ALA A 153 -7.25 -8.69 12.29
C ALA A 153 -7.23 -10.08 12.91
N ASN A 154 -8.24 -10.89 12.60
CA ASN A 154 -8.34 -12.25 13.11
C ASN A 154 -7.39 -13.13 12.27
N ILE A 155 -6.16 -13.28 12.77
CA ILE A 155 -5.07 -13.88 12.00
C ILE A 155 -5.05 -15.39 12.21
N ASP A 156 -5.17 -16.13 11.11
CA ASP A 156 -4.77 -17.53 11.10
C ASP A 156 -3.23 -17.61 11.19
N ILE A 157 -2.73 -18.12 12.32
CA ILE A 157 -1.29 -18.21 12.61
C ILE A 157 -0.52 -19.03 11.55
N THR A 158 -1.21 -19.89 10.79
CA THR A 158 -0.61 -20.65 9.67
C THR A 158 -0.26 -19.76 8.47
N GLN A 159 -0.90 -18.61 8.31
CA GLN A 159 -0.54 -17.62 7.30
C GLN A 159 0.72 -16.86 7.70
N VAL A 160 0.86 -16.56 8.99
CA VAL A 160 2.06 -15.91 9.55
C VAL A 160 3.26 -16.86 9.56
N SER A 161 3.06 -18.15 9.80
CA SER A 161 4.16 -19.13 9.83
C SER A 161 4.84 -19.33 8.47
N LYS A 162 4.19 -18.95 7.37
CA LYS A 162 4.80 -18.94 6.02
C LYS A 162 5.78 -17.77 5.84
N LEU A 163 5.64 -16.70 6.61
CA LEU A 163 6.68 -15.69 6.74
C LEU A 163 7.69 -16.28 7.72
N ASN A 164 8.85 -16.77 7.24
CA ASN A 164 9.90 -17.31 8.11
C ASN A 164 10.02 -16.47 9.38
N TYR A 165 9.63 -17.02 10.55
CA TYR A 165 9.45 -16.29 11.82
C TYR A 165 10.67 -15.45 12.22
N SER A 166 11.87 -15.84 11.78
CA SER A 166 13.12 -15.08 11.95
C SER A 166 13.15 -13.70 11.28
N LYS A 167 12.25 -13.43 10.32
CA LYS A 167 12.16 -12.16 9.59
C LYS A 167 11.20 -11.16 10.24
N VAL A 168 10.25 -11.61 11.05
CA VAL A 168 9.22 -10.75 11.68
C VAL A 168 9.63 -10.36 13.11
N SER A 169 10.39 -11.21 13.81
CA SER A 169 10.83 -10.98 15.19
C SER A 169 11.83 -9.83 15.39
N LEU A 170 12.28 -9.16 14.33
CA LEU A 170 13.16 -7.98 14.39
C LEU A 170 12.39 -6.66 14.45
N ILE A 171 11.06 -6.67 14.29
CA ILE A 171 10.23 -5.45 14.11
C ILE A 171 9.08 -5.36 15.14
N MET A 172 8.85 -6.41 15.95
CA MET A 172 7.98 -6.35 17.13
C MET A 172 8.77 -5.93 18.37
#